data_AF-A0A954LQ56-F1
#
_entry.id   AF-A0A954LQ56-F1
#
_cell.length_a   1.000
_cell.length_b   1.000
_cell.length_c   1.000
_cell.angle_alpha   90.00
_cell.angle_beta   90.00
_cell.angle_gamma   90.00
#
_symmetry.space_group_name_H-M   'P 1'
#
loop_
_entity.id
_entity.type
_entity.pdbx_description
1 polymer ?
#
loop_
_entity_poly.entity_id
_entity_poly.type
_entity_poly.pdbx_seq_one_letter_code
_entity_poly.pdbx_strand_id
1 'polypeptide(L)'
;MVSSACEVMFMPWADVGKDTNIGPFTAWPWKKSRVSNSAIADHLENYFKGHVDHYGKPVSTITILSADDSFGTVAPKLMDKARLAVDCLLFAEIYPAVKAAVRTDNTYMAPPTADRYQLVKQQFAPGDSSFVVNIGGTSHMGQIGKLKVTCPWDRGGTSFPDEELLNGLAALLGTRVKAADRERIERSLEWFRLAHTSGDGSSTLTKVVMMATAFEILFGLPRHNKTKLFIQSVRDRLDRANTRTKTGVDAIGKTKTYSL
;
A
#
# COMPACT_ATOMS: atom_id res chain seq x y z
N MET A 1 16.08 -6.06 -34.37
CA MET A 1 16.27 -5.08 -33.27
C MET A 1 16.05 -5.82 -31.96
N VAL A 2 17.02 -5.74 -31.05
CA VAL A 2 16.85 -6.33 -29.71
C VAL A 2 15.83 -5.46 -28.98
N SER A 3 14.59 -5.94 -28.88
CA SER A 3 13.60 -5.30 -28.02
C SER A 3 14.14 -5.30 -26.60
N SER A 4 14.37 -4.13 -26.03
CA SER A 4 14.80 -4.01 -24.64
C SER A 4 13.61 -4.43 -23.77
N ALA A 5 13.78 -5.46 -22.94
CA ALA A 5 12.74 -5.91 -22.04
C ALA A 5 12.40 -4.78 -21.04
N CYS A 6 11.17 -4.28 -21.10
CA CYS A 6 10.66 -3.28 -20.18
C CYS A 6 9.90 -3.95 -19.04
N GLU A 7 9.80 -3.25 -17.91
CA GLU A 7 9.01 -3.69 -16.78
C GLU A 7 8.21 -2.53 -16.18
N VAL A 8 6.98 -2.83 -15.74
CA VAL A 8 6.13 -1.89 -15.01
C VAL A 8 5.61 -2.56 -13.74
N MET A 9 5.65 -1.80 -12.65
CA MET A 9 4.97 -2.12 -11.40
C MET A 9 3.80 -1.15 -11.23
N PHE A 10 2.61 -1.67 -10.97
CA PHE A 10 1.41 -0.84 -10.87
C PHE A 10 0.36 -1.46 -9.96
N MET A 11 -0.53 -0.63 -9.46
CA MET A 11 -1.73 -1.00 -8.71
C MET A 11 -2.93 -0.51 -9.52
N PRO A 12 -3.71 -1.42 -10.15
CA PRO A 12 -4.75 -1.00 -11.09
C PRO A 12 -5.89 -0.20 -10.45
N TRP A 13 -6.10 -0.39 -9.13
CA TRP A 13 -7.28 0.12 -8.43
C TRP A 13 -6.97 1.02 -7.24
N ALA A 14 -5.69 1.24 -6.91
CA ALA A 14 -5.28 2.04 -5.74
C ALA A 14 -5.77 3.48 -5.79
N ASP A 15 -5.91 4.07 -6.99
CA ASP A 15 -6.42 5.44 -7.20
C ASP A 15 -5.66 6.50 -6.39
N VAL A 16 -4.32 6.43 -6.43
CA VAL A 16 -3.49 7.45 -5.79
C VAL A 16 -3.61 8.73 -6.62
N GLY A 17 -4.40 9.69 -6.12
CA GLY A 17 -4.77 10.90 -6.86
C GLY A 17 -3.62 11.88 -7.14
N LYS A 18 -2.47 11.72 -6.47
CA LYS A 18 -1.28 12.57 -6.64
C LYS A 18 0.00 11.79 -6.40
N ASP A 19 1.10 12.27 -6.96
CA ASP A 19 2.43 11.75 -6.69
C ASP A 19 2.70 11.65 -5.19
N THR A 20 2.99 10.44 -4.74
CA THR A 20 3.15 10.09 -3.33
C THR A 20 4.46 9.34 -3.17
N ASN A 21 5.40 9.91 -2.41
CA ASN A 21 6.71 9.32 -2.19
C ASN A 21 6.68 8.34 -1.01
N ILE A 22 7.28 7.17 -1.21
CA ILE A 22 7.34 6.08 -0.23
C ILE A 22 8.75 5.50 -0.25
N GLY A 23 9.65 6.13 0.52
CA GLY A 23 11.06 5.78 0.54
C GLY A 23 11.69 6.01 -0.85
N PRO A 24 12.30 5.00 -1.49
CA PRO A 24 12.88 5.12 -2.81
C PRO A 24 11.85 5.02 -3.96
N PHE A 25 10.56 4.85 -3.67
CA PHE A 25 9.52 4.73 -4.69
C PHE A 25 8.63 5.97 -4.72
N THR A 26 8.07 6.23 -5.89
CA THR A 26 6.96 7.16 -6.08
C THR A 26 5.77 6.38 -6.62
N ALA A 27 4.63 6.50 -5.92
CA ALA A 27 3.33 6.07 -6.41
C ALA A 27 2.67 7.26 -7.13
N TRP A 28 2.31 7.11 -8.40
CA TRP A 28 1.75 8.20 -9.20
C TRP A 28 0.64 7.73 -10.14
N PRO A 29 -0.39 8.57 -10.40
CA PRO A 29 -1.48 8.22 -11.31
C PRO A 29 -0.98 8.16 -12.75
N TRP A 30 -1.26 7.07 -13.45
CA TRP A 30 -0.81 6.87 -14.83
C TRP A 30 -1.23 8.04 -15.73
N LYS A 31 -0.25 8.60 -16.45
CA LYS A 31 -0.44 9.63 -17.46
C LYS A 31 0.52 9.36 -18.60
N LYS A 32 -0.02 9.09 -19.78
CA LYS A 32 0.74 8.84 -21.01
C LYS A 32 1.82 9.91 -21.27
N SER A 33 1.53 11.18 -20.98
CA SER A 33 2.45 12.31 -21.19
C SER A 33 3.70 12.30 -20.32
N ARG A 34 3.73 11.51 -19.22
CA ARG A 34 4.92 11.38 -18.36
C ARG A 34 5.98 10.47 -18.97
N VAL A 35 5.60 9.58 -19.88
CA VAL A 35 6.52 8.61 -20.50
C VAL A 35 7.07 9.22 -21.79
N SER A 36 8.37 9.49 -21.80
CA SER A 36 9.06 10.10 -22.94
C SER A 36 9.10 9.20 -24.18
N ASN A 37 9.20 7.89 -23.99
CA ASN A 37 9.16 6.92 -25.08
C ASN A 37 7.72 6.63 -25.50
N SER A 38 7.33 7.15 -26.68
CA SER A 38 5.96 7.00 -27.21
C SER A 38 5.53 5.55 -27.40
N ALA A 39 6.44 4.65 -27.80
CA ALA A 39 6.11 3.24 -28.00
C ALA A 39 5.78 2.53 -26.67
N ILE A 40 6.51 2.84 -25.60
CA ILE A 40 6.19 2.37 -24.24
C ILE A 40 4.85 2.96 -23.79
N ALA A 41 4.67 4.27 -23.97
CA ALA A 41 3.46 4.97 -23.57
C ALA A 41 2.20 4.41 -24.25
N ASP A 42 2.27 4.17 -25.56
CA ASP A 42 1.18 3.57 -26.36
C ASP A 42 0.89 2.12 -25.96
N HIS A 43 1.94 1.33 -25.70
CA HIS A 43 1.79 -0.05 -25.25
C HIS A 43 1.08 -0.10 -23.89
N LEU A 44 1.56 0.66 -22.91
CA LEU A 44 0.98 0.72 -21.56
C LEU A 44 -0.45 1.25 -21.59
N GLU A 45 -0.74 2.29 -22.38
CA GLU A 45 -2.09 2.82 -22.54
C GLU A 45 -3.07 1.75 -23.07
N ASN A 46 -2.65 0.96 -24.06
CA ASN A 46 -3.48 -0.12 -24.60
C ASN A 46 -3.61 -1.30 -23.64
N TYR A 47 -2.54 -1.66 -22.93
CA TYR A 47 -2.55 -2.69 -21.89
C TYR A 47 -3.49 -2.33 -20.74
N PHE A 48 -3.43 -1.09 -20.28
CA PHE A 48 -4.21 -0.58 -19.16
C PHE A 48 -5.71 -0.48 -19.45
N LYS A 49 -6.13 -0.30 -20.70
CA LYS A 49 -7.55 -0.44 -21.12
C LYS A 49 -8.13 -1.86 -20.90
N GLY A 50 -7.27 -2.85 -20.66
CA GLY A 50 -7.67 -4.20 -20.26
C GLY A 50 -8.16 -4.28 -18.82
N HIS A 51 -7.78 -3.35 -17.95
CA HIS A 51 -8.24 -3.29 -16.57
C HIS A 51 -9.56 -2.53 -16.52
N VAL A 52 -10.62 -3.18 -16.03
CA VAL A 52 -11.99 -2.65 -16.12
C VAL A 52 -12.69 -2.63 -14.76
N ASP A 53 -13.66 -1.74 -14.64
CA ASP A 53 -14.59 -1.70 -13.52
C ASP A 53 -15.65 -2.82 -13.62
N HIS A 54 -16.58 -2.87 -12.66
CA HIS A 54 -17.68 -3.84 -12.62
C HIS A 54 -18.65 -3.72 -13.80
N TYR A 55 -18.60 -2.62 -14.55
CA TYR A 55 -19.42 -2.35 -15.73
C TYR A 55 -18.66 -2.60 -17.04
N GLY A 56 -17.44 -3.13 -16.96
CA GLY A 56 -16.59 -3.39 -18.11
C GLY A 56 -15.94 -2.14 -18.71
N LYS A 57 -16.02 -0.98 -18.05
CA LYS A 57 -15.38 0.26 -18.50
C LYS A 57 -13.92 0.29 -18.04
N PRO A 58 -12.97 0.78 -18.86
CA PRO A 58 -11.58 0.95 -18.44
C PRO A 58 -11.45 1.76 -17.15
N VAL A 59 -10.61 1.29 -16.23
CA VAL A 59 -10.35 2.04 -14.99
C VAL A 59 -9.44 3.24 -15.28
N SER A 60 -9.77 4.40 -14.71
CA SER A 60 -8.96 5.62 -14.81
C SER A 60 -7.96 5.77 -13.65
N THR A 61 -7.91 4.79 -12.76
CA THR A 61 -7.30 4.90 -11.42
C THR A 61 -5.99 4.12 -11.28
N ILE A 62 -5.36 3.77 -12.40
CA ILE A 62 -4.12 3.00 -12.40
C ILE A 62 -3.02 3.85 -11.78
N THR A 63 -2.41 3.30 -10.74
CA THR A 63 -1.26 3.91 -10.06
C THR A 63 -0.01 3.17 -10.45
N ILE A 64 0.98 3.85 -11.01
CA ILE A 64 2.32 3.29 -11.21
C ILE A 64 3.10 3.40 -9.91
N LEU A 65 3.88 2.36 -9.61
CA LEU A 65 4.87 2.39 -8.55
C LEU A 65 6.26 2.31 -9.21
N SER A 66 7.01 3.41 -9.22
CA SER A 66 8.32 3.46 -9.85
C SER A 66 9.40 3.86 -8.86
N ALA A 67 10.60 3.27 -8.98
CA ALA A 67 11.79 3.75 -8.27
C ALA A 67 12.55 4.79 -9.13
N ASP A 68 12.42 4.67 -10.44
CA ASP A 68 12.84 5.61 -11.46
C ASP A 68 11.84 5.57 -12.63
N ASP A 69 11.84 6.60 -13.47
CA ASP A 69 10.90 6.70 -14.59
C ASP A 69 11.40 5.96 -15.85
N SER A 70 12.35 5.02 -15.73
CA SER A 70 13.04 4.39 -16.87
C SER A 70 12.42 3.09 -17.40
N PHE A 71 11.43 2.51 -16.70
CA PHE A 71 10.77 1.22 -17.05
C PHE A 71 11.75 0.07 -17.35
N GLY A 72 12.95 0.12 -16.77
CA GLY A 72 13.96 -0.93 -16.87
C GLY A 72 13.61 -2.17 -16.04
N THR A 73 14.42 -3.22 -16.16
CA THR A 73 14.25 -4.44 -15.36
C THR A 73 14.46 -4.16 -13.86
N VAL A 74 13.48 -4.54 -13.04
CA VAL A 74 13.54 -4.37 -11.59
C VAL A 74 14.34 -5.52 -10.97
N ALA A 75 15.40 -5.18 -10.23
CA ALA A 75 16.18 -6.15 -9.48
C ALA A 75 15.29 -6.87 -8.43
N PRO A 76 15.46 -8.19 -8.18
CA PRO A 76 14.60 -8.94 -7.26
C PRO A 76 14.49 -8.33 -5.85
N LYS A 77 15.60 -7.83 -5.29
CA LYS A 77 15.63 -7.16 -3.97
C LYS A 77 14.77 -5.89 -3.91
N LEU A 78 14.52 -5.26 -5.07
CA LEU A 78 13.68 -4.08 -5.16
C LEU A 78 12.19 -4.46 -5.10
N MET A 79 11.82 -5.69 -5.46
CA MET A 79 10.43 -6.17 -5.38
C MET A 79 9.94 -6.31 -3.93
N ASP A 80 10.77 -6.81 -3.01
CA ASP A 80 10.40 -6.91 -1.61
C ASP A 80 10.21 -5.53 -0.98
N LYS A 81 11.06 -4.57 -1.36
CA LYS A 81 10.90 -3.16 -0.96
C LYS A 81 9.65 -2.52 -1.59
N ALA A 82 9.31 -2.87 -2.83
CA ALA A 82 8.11 -2.38 -3.49
C ALA A 82 6.85 -2.88 -2.78
N ARG A 83 6.83 -4.17 -2.37
CA ARG A 83 5.75 -4.74 -1.56
C ARG A 83 5.61 -4.01 -0.23
N LEU A 84 6.72 -3.78 0.47
CA LEU A 84 6.69 -3.01 1.71
C LEU A 84 6.20 -1.58 1.50
N ALA A 85 6.60 -0.92 0.42
CA ALA A 85 6.11 0.42 0.09
C ALA A 85 4.58 0.42 -0.10
N VAL A 86 4.04 -0.59 -0.78
CA VAL A 86 2.59 -0.78 -0.93
C VAL A 86 1.90 -1.06 0.40
N ASP A 87 2.48 -1.91 1.26
CA ASP A 87 1.95 -2.18 2.58
C ASP A 87 1.93 -0.90 3.46
N CYS A 88 2.94 -0.03 3.33
CA CYS A 88 2.97 1.27 4.00
C CYS A 88 1.87 2.20 3.50
N LEU A 89 1.68 2.29 2.18
CA LEU A 89 0.63 3.09 1.56
C LEU A 89 -0.76 2.63 1.99
N LEU A 90 -1.00 1.33 1.89
CA LEU A 90 -2.25 0.68 2.29
C LEU A 90 -2.55 0.97 3.76
N PHE A 91 -1.58 0.81 4.65
CA PHE A 91 -1.79 1.10 6.07
C PHE A 91 -2.11 2.58 6.30
N ALA A 92 -1.38 3.48 5.63
CA ALA A 92 -1.60 4.92 5.74
C ALA A 92 -2.98 5.35 5.24
N GLU A 93 -3.60 4.61 4.31
CA GLU A 93 -4.94 4.95 3.78
C GLU A 93 -6.08 4.24 4.54
N ILE A 94 -5.91 2.98 4.93
CA ILE A 94 -6.95 2.20 5.64
C ILE A 94 -7.04 2.60 7.12
N TYR A 95 -5.92 2.78 7.81
CA TYR A 95 -5.92 3.05 9.25
C TYR A 95 -6.73 4.31 9.63
N PRO A 96 -6.56 5.47 8.97
CA PRO A 96 -7.35 6.66 9.29
C PRO A 96 -8.85 6.45 9.09
N ALA A 97 -9.25 5.75 8.02
CA ALA A 97 -10.65 5.45 7.73
C ALA A 97 -11.26 4.56 8.82
N VAL A 98 -10.57 3.49 9.22
CA VAL A 98 -10.99 2.61 10.33
C VAL A 98 -11.08 3.38 11.64
N LYS A 99 -10.04 4.18 11.96
CA LYS A 99 -10.00 5.01 13.17
C LYS A 99 -11.19 5.98 13.21
N ALA A 100 -11.49 6.65 12.10
CA ALA A 100 -12.62 7.57 12.01
C ALA A 100 -13.94 6.83 12.23
N ALA A 101 -14.18 5.73 11.52
CA ALA A 101 -15.39 4.94 11.62
C ALA A 101 -15.65 4.46 13.07
N VAL A 102 -14.63 3.93 13.75
CA VAL A 102 -14.74 3.49 15.15
C VAL A 102 -15.03 4.65 16.10
N ARG A 103 -14.39 5.81 15.91
CA ARG A 103 -14.60 6.97 16.80
C ARG A 103 -15.98 7.59 16.67
N THR A 104 -16.61 7.45 15.51
CA THR A 104 -17.94 7.99 15.23
C THR A 104 -19.04 6.93 15.30
N ASP A 105 -18.71 5.69 15.70
CA ASP A 105 -19.62 4.54 15.66
C ASP A 105 -20.33 4.39 14.29
N ASN A 106 -19.59 4.65 13.21
CA ASN A 106 -20.14 4.66 11.86
C ASN A 106 -19.99 3.27 11.23
N THR A 107 -21.11 2.56 11.17
CA THR A 107 -21.21 1.23 10.55
C THR A 107 -21.50 1.28 9.05
N TYR A 108 -21.74 2.47 8.48
CA TYR A 108 -22.15 2.65 7.08
C TYR A 108 -20.98 2.93 6.13
N MET A 109 -19.80 3.25 6.65
CA MET A 109 -18.61 3.47 5.82
C MET A 109 -17.63 2.32 5.98
N ALA A 110 -17.62 1.43 4.99
CA ALA A 110 -16.60 0.40 4.88
C ALA A 110 -15.26 1.06 4.50
N PRO A 111 -14.17 0.80 5.23
CA PRO A 111 -12.84 1.25 4.83
C PRO A 111 -12.45 0.63 3.48
N PRO A 112 -11.47 1.21 2.76
CA PRO A 112 -10.89 0.55 1.61
C PRO A 112 -10.33 -0.82 1.99
N THR A 113 -10.29 -1.74 1.04
CA THR A 113 -9.79 -3.10 1.26
C THR A 113 -8.38 -3.24 0.69
N ALA A 114 -7.66 -4.24 1.18
CA ALA A 114 -6.30 -4.51 0.74
C ALA A 114 -6.20 -4.89 -0.75
N ASP A 115 -7.25 -5.50 -1.30
CA ASP A 115 -7.28 -5.98 -2.69
C ASP A 115 -7.17 -4.84 -3.70
N ARG A 116 -7.56 -3.62 -3.30
CA ARG A 116 -7.40 -2.40 -4.10
C ARG A 116 -5.93 -2.08 -4.40
N TYR A 117 -5.01 -2.49 -3.53
CA TYR A 117 -3.56 -2.25 -3.63
C TYR A 117 -2.79 -3.44 -4.16
N GLN A 118 -3.44 -4.33 -4.91
CA GLN A 118 -2.75 -5.45 -5.54
C GLN A 118 -1.62 -4.93 -6.45
N LEU A 119 -0.38 -5.18 -6.03
CA LEU A 119 0.81 -4.83 -6.81
C LEU A 119 1.00 -5.85 -7.93
N VAL A 120 0.89 -5.38 -9.17
CA VAL A 120 1.17 -6.15 -10.38
C VAL A 120 2.54 -5.76 -10.91
N LYS A 121 3.36 -6.76 -11.24
CA LYS A 121 4.60 -6.62 -11.98
C LYS A 121 4.41 -7.25 -13.35
N GLN A 122 4.58 -6.48 -14.41
CA GLN A 122 4.44 -6.93 -15.79
C GLN A 122 5.72 -6.63 -16.57
N GLN A 123 6.29 -7.66 -17.17
CA GLN A 123 7.33 -7.52 -18.19
C GLN A 123 6.67 -7.40 -19.56
N PHE A 124 7.19 -6.53 -20.42
CA PHE A 124 6.65 -6.32 -21.75
C PHE A 124 7.73 -5.85 -22.74
N ALA A 125 7.51 -6.10 -24.02
CA ALA A 125 8.16 -5.37 -25.10
C ALA A 125 7.15 -4.43 -25.78
N PRO A 126 7.52 -3.17 -26.08
CA PRO A 126 6.66 -2.28 -26.85
C PRO A 126 6.25 -2.93 -28.18
N GLY A 127 4.95 -2.93 -28.46
CA GLY A 127 4.37 -3.60 -29.62
C GLY A 127 3.94 -5.07 -29.40
N ASP A 128 4.27 -5.68 -28.26
CA ASP A 128 3.73 -6.99 -27.90
C ASP A 128 2.20 -6.94 -27.86
N SER A 129 1.57 -8.00 -28.35
CA SER A 129 0.12 -8.16 -28.37
C SER A 129 -0.40 -9.05 -27.24
N SER A 130 0.49 -9.69 -26.49
CA SER A 130 0.14 -10.60 -25.40
C SER A 130 0.74 -10.15 -24.07
N PHE A 131 0.14 -10.63 -22.99
CA PHE A 131 0.61 -10.40 -21.63
C PHE A 131 0.21 -11.56 -20.73
N VAL A 132 0.80 -11.63 -19.54
CA VAL A 132 0.48 -12.65 -18.53
C VAL A 132 -0.04 -11.95 -17.29
N VAL A 133 -1.27 -12.25 -16.89
CA VAL A 133 -1.82 -11.79 -15.61
C VAL A 133 -1.93 -12.93 -14.62
N ASN A 134 -1.66 -12.61 -13.36
CA ASN A 134 -1.86 -13.52 -12.25
C ASN A 134 -3.18 -13.18 -11.55
N ILE A 135 -4.16 -14.07 -11.66
CA ILE A 135 -5.49 -13.92 -11.05
C ILE A 135 -5.71 -15.12 -10.15
N GLY A 136 -5.96 -14.89 -8.86
CA GLY A 136 -6.22 -15.96 -7.89
C GLY A 136 -5.09 -17.00 -7.78
N GLY A 137 -3.83 -16.59 -7.96
CA GLY A 137 -2.67 -17.50 -7.95
C GLY A 137 -2.46 -18.31 -9.24
N THR A 138 -3.29 -18.11 -10.26
CA THR A 138 -3.16 -18.75 -11.57
C THR A 138 -2.67 -17.74 -12.61
N SER A 139 -1.71 -18.14 -13.44
CA SER A 139 -1.22 -17.33 -14.55
C SER A 139 -2.07 -17.56 -15.79
N HIS A 140 -2.60 -16.48 -16.36
CA HIS A 140 -3.36 -16.49 -17.60
C HIS A 140 -2.64 -15.65 -18.65
N MET A 141 -2.40 -16.25 -19.83
CA MET A 141 -1.93 -15.51 -20.98
C MET A 141 -3.12 -14.91 -21.72
N GLY A 142 -3.09 -13.60 -21.95
CA GLY A 142 -4.12 -12.86 -22.66
C GLY A 142 -3.57 -12.09 -23.86
N GLN A 143 -4.46 -11.67 -24.74
CA GLN A 143 -4.15 -10.68 -25.76
C GLN A 143 -4.60 -9.29 -25.30
N ILE A 144 -3.75 -8.28 -25.50
CA ILE A 144 -4.07 -6.87 -25.26
C ILE A 144 -5.31 -6.51 -26.08
N GLY A 145 -6.26 -5.83 -25.43
CA GLY A 145 -7.55 -5.47 -26.01
C GLY A 145 -8.63 -6.56 -25.93
N LYS A 146 -8.27 -7.83 -25.74
CA LYS A 146 -9.24 -8.94 -25.61
C LYS A 146 -9.47 -9.36 -24.16
N LEU A 147 -8.39 -9.59 -23.41
CA LEU A 147 -8.52 -10.00 -22.01
C LEU A 147 -8.92 -8.79 -21.15
N LYS A 148 -9.96 -8.98 -20.33
CA LYS A 148 -10.45 -7.99 -19.37
C LYS A 148 -10.15 -8.49 -17.95
N VAL A 149 -9.47 -7.65 -17.18
CA VAL A 149 -9.18 -7.89 -15.76
C VAL A 149 -10.10 -7.00 -14.94
N THR A 150 -11.10 -7.59 -14.34
CA THR A 150 -12.12 -6.87 -13.57
C THR A 150 -11.60 -6.53 -12.18
N CYS A 151 -11.95 -5.35 -11.69
CA CYS A 151 -11.68 -4.96 -10.31
C CYS A 151 -12.33 -5.89 -9.28
N PRO A 152 -11.72 -6.07 -8.08
CA PRO A 152 -12.31 -6.81 -6.97
C PRO A 152 -13.66 -6.22 -6.57
N TRP A 153 -14.64 -7.07 -6.25
CA TRP A 153 -16.01 -6.64 -5.90
C TRP A 153 -16.03 -5.75 -4.66
N ASP A 154 -15.21 -6.12 -3.68
CA ASP A 154 -15.14 -5.46 -2.38
C ASP A 154 -13.97 -4.48 -2.34
N ARG A 155 -13.99 -3.42 -3.16
CA ARG A 155 -12.95 -2.36 -3.07
C ARG A 155 -13.06 -1.48 -1.82
N GLY A 156 -14.21 -1.54 -1.14
CA GLY A 156 -14.51 -0.69 0.02
C GLY A 156 -14.73 0.77 -0.37
N GLY A 157 -14.67 1.67 0.62
CA GLY A 157 -14.76 3.11 0.40
C GLY A 157 -13.50 3.72 -0.19
N THR A 158 -13.56 5.02 -0.47
CA THR A 158 -12.40 5.83 -0.83
C THR A 158 -11.85 6.55 0.41
N SER A 159 -10.54 6.58 0.57
CA SER A 159 -9.87 7.44 1.54
C SER A 159 -8.57 8.00 0.95
N PHE A 160 -7.86 8.80 1.73
CA PHE A 160 -6.57 9.36 1.35
C PHE A 160 -5.53 8.92 2.38
N PRO A 161 -4.28 8.67 1.96
CA PRO A 161 -3.23 8.30 2.89
C PRO A 161 -2.95 9.44 3.86
N ASP A 162 -2.79 9.10 5.14
CA ASP A 162 -2.23 10.00 6.15
C ASP A 162 -0.75 10.22 5.82
N GLU A 163 -0.41 11.42 5.36
CA GLU A 163 0.93 11.76 4.88
C GLU A 163 1.97 11.70 6.00
N GLU A 164 1.63 12.08 7.23
CA GLU A 164 2.56 12.03 8.35
C GLU A 164 2.91 10.58 8.67
N LEU A 165 1.89 9.72 8.75
CA LEU A 165 2.06 8.29 8.96
C LEU A 165 2.86 7.65 7.81
N LEU A 166 2.53 7.98 6.56
CA LEU A 166 3.23 7.44 5.39
C LEU A 166 4.70 7.87 5.36
N ASN A 167 5.00 9.13 5.66
CA ASN A 167 6.37 9.63 5.76
C ASN A 167 7.15 8.93 6.89
N GLY A 168 6.50 8.66 8.02
CA GLY A 168 7.08 7.88 9.12
C GLY A 168 7.40 6.43 8.70
N LEU A 169 6.48 5.79 7.99
CA LEU A 169 6.64 4.42 7.50
C LEU A 169 7.66 4.31 6.36
N ALA A 170 7.75 5.33 5.50
CA ALA A 170 8.76 5.41 4.44
C ALA A 170 10.19 5.30 4.97
N ALA A 171 10.44 5.67 6.23
CA ALA A 171 11.74 5.51 6.87
C ALA A 171 12.18 4.03 7.02
N LEU A 172 11.23 3.08 7.02
CA LEU A 172 11.51 1.63 7.07
C LEU A 172 12.28 1.15 5.85
N LEU A 173 12.07 1.78 4.69
CA LEU A 173 12.73 1.45 3.43
C LEU A 173 14.19 1.94 3.38
N GLY A 174 14.59 2.81 4.34
CA GLY A 174 15.95 3.32 4.49
C GLY A 174 16.87 2.41 5.31
N THR A 175 18.00 2.93 5.81
CA THR A 175 18.96 2.18 6.66
C THR A 175 18.94 2.62 8.12
N ARG A 176 18.16 3.65 8.46
CA ARG A 176 18.18 4.31 9.77
C ARG A 176 17.47 3.52 10.88
N VAL A 177 16.57 2.61 10.53
CA VAL A 177 15.81 1.80 11.49
C VAL A 177 16.57 0.51 11.79
N LYS A 178 16.69 0.17 13.09
CA LYS A 178 17.27 -1.10 13.57
C LYS A 178 16.61 -2.27 12.86
N ALA A 179 17.40 -3.26 12.43
CA ALA A 179 16.91 -4.40 11.64
C ALA A 179 15.76 -5.14 12.34
N ALA A 180 15.88 -5.42 13.64
CA ALA A 180 14.84 -6.11 14.40
C ALA A 180 13.53 -5.30 14.51
N ASP A 181 13.60 -3.97 14.68
CA ASP A 181 12.41 -3.13 14.72
C ASP A 181 11.75 -3.04 13.34
N ARG A 182 12.56 -2.99 12.28
CA ARG A 182 12.08 -2.98 10.90
C ARG A 182 11.33 -4.27 10.58
N GLU A 183 11.97 -5.43 10.73
CA GLU A 183 11.35 -6.73 10.45
C GLU A 183 10.02 -6.90 11.20
N ARG A 184 9.99 -6.48 12.46
CA ARG A 184 8.77 -6.50 13.28
C ARG A 184 7.65 -5.64 12.67
N ILE A 185 7.96 -4.43 12.22
CA ILE A 185 6.95 -3.54 11.62
C ILE A 185 6.53 -4.07 10.25
N GLU A 186 7.46 -4.49 9.41
CA GLU A 186 7.18 -5.09 8.09
C GLU A 186 6.22 -6.28 8.21
N ARG A 187 6.52 -7.23 9.10
CA ARG A 187 5.65 -8.39 9.37
C ARG A 187 4.30 -7.98 9.94
N SER A 188 4.24 -6.96 10.79
CA SER A 188 2.97 -6.44 11.28
C SER A 188 2.11 -5.84 10.15
N LEU A 189 2.72 -5.11 9.21
CA LEU A 189 2.02 -4.53 8.07
C LEU A 189 1.51 -5.61 7.12
N GLU A 190 2.27 -6.69 6.92
CA GLU A 190 1.84 -7.84 6.12
C GLU A 190 0.58 -8.49 6.71
N TRP A 191 0.57 -8.77 8.02
CA TRP A 191 -0.62 -9.32 8.69
C TRP A 191 -1.81 -8.36 8.69
N PHE A 192 -1.55 -7.05 8.81
CA PHE A 192 -2.57 -6.03 8.65
C PHE A 192 -3.19 -6.08 7.26
N ARG A 193 -2.38 -6.15 6.19
CA ARG A 193 -2.86 -6.31 4.82
C ARG A 193 -3.72 -7.55 4.68
N LEU A 194 -3.25 -8.70 5.18
CA LEU A 194 -4.00 -9.96 5.10
C LEU A 194 -5.39 -9.84 5.77
N ALA A 195 -5.47 -9.22 6.95
CA ALA A 195 -6.73 -9.01 7.65
C ALA A 195 -7.74 -8.14 6.89
N HIS A 196 -7.26 -7.27 5.99
CA HIS A 196 -8.08 -6.35 5.19
C HIS A 196 -8.33 -6.84 3.76
N THR A 197 -7.96 -8.09 3.44
CA THR A 197 -8.39 -8.73 2.18
C THR A 197 -9.87 -9.14 2.27
N SER A 198 -10.56 -9.10 1.14
CA SER A 198 -12.00 -9.32 1.04
C SER A 198 -12.39 -10.75 0.69
N GLY A 199 -11.43 -11.68 0.63
CA GLY A 199 -11.71 -13.04 0.21
C GLY A 199 -12.79 -13.75 1.05
N ASP A 200 -13.75 -14.36 0.36
CA ASP A 200 -14.85 -15.18 0.90
C ASP A 200 -14.38 -16.30 1.85
N GLY A 201 -13.11 -16.68 1.76
CA GLY A 201 -12.49 -17.68 2.63
C GLY A 201 -12.13 -17.19 4.04
N SER A 202 -12.27 -15.89 4.34
CA SER A 202 -11.89 -15.32 5.64
C SER A 202 -13.10 -14.88 6.46
N SER A 203 -13.43 -15.65 7.51
CA SER A 203 -14.46 -15.25 8.47
C SER A 203 -14.02 -14.02 9.28
N THR A 204 -14.97 -13.29 9.87
CA THR A 204 -14.66 -12.18 10.80
C THR A 204 -13.72 -12.62 11.93
N LEU A 205 -13.91 -13.83 12.46
CA LEU A 205 -13.03 -14.39 13.49
C LEU A 205 -11.59 -14.59 12.97
N THR A 206 -11.44 -15.01 11.71
CA THR A 206 -10.12 -15.13 11.06
C THR A 206 -9.44 -13.77 10.95
N LYS A 207 -10.17 -12.73 10.55
CA LYS A 207 -9.64 -11.35 10.47
C LYS A 207 -9.23 -10.82 11.85
N VAL A 208 -10.00 -11.13 12.90
CA VAL A 208 -9.62 -10.81 14.29
C VAL A 208 -8.31 -11.50 14.67
N VAL A 209 -8.13 -12.79 14.33
CA VAL A 209 -6.87 -13.51 14.59
C VAL A 209 -5.70 -12.90 13.81
N MET A 210 -5.90 -12.51 12.56
CA MET A 210 -4.88 -11.85 11.74
C MET A 210 -4.46 -10.48 12.34
N MET A 211 -5.42 -9.66 12.76
CA MET A 211 -5.15 -8.37 13.43
C MET A 211 -4.48 -8.56 14.79
N ALA A 212 -4.93 -9.52 15.59
CA ALA A 212 -4.28 -9.86 16.86
C ALA A 212 -2.82 -10.26 16.64
N THR A 213 -2.55 -11.08 15.61
CA THR A 213 -1.19 -11.48 15.22
C THR A 213 -0.35 -10.28 14.79
N ALA A 214 -0.90 -9.35 14.01
CA ALA A 214 -0.23 -8.10 13.64
C ALA A 214 0.21 -7.32 14.89
N PHE A 215 -0.69 -7.14 15.86
CA PHE A 215 -0.36 -6.46 17.12
C PHE A 215 0.66 -7.22 17.97
N GLU A 216 0.52 -8.54 18.12
CA GLU A 216 1.47 -9.36 18.85
C GLU A 216 2.89 -9.20 18.31
N ILE A 217 3.03 -9.23 16.98
CA ILE A 217 4.30 -8.97 16.30
C ILE A 217 4.74 -7.54 16.60
N LEU A 218 3.92 -6.51 16.33
CA LEU A 218 4.29 -5.10 16.50
C LEU A 218 4.77 -4.73 17.92
N PHE A 219 4.17 -5.35 18.93
CA PHE A 219 4.52 -5.16 20.34
C PHE A 219 5.61 -6.12 20.83
N GLY A 220 5.99 -7.14 20.04
CA GLY A 220 6.98 -8.14 20.43
C GLY A 220 6.51 -8.99 21.62
N LEU A 221 5.22 -9.36 21.63
CA LEU A 221 4.64 -10.08 22.76
C LEU A 221 5.11 -11.54 22.81
N PRO A 222 5.45 -12.07 23.99
CA PRO A 222 5.83 -13.47 24.15
C PRO A 222 4.61 -14.41 24.16
N ARG A 223 4.84 -15.73 24.15
CA ARG A 223 3.77 -16.74 24.13
C ARG A 223 2.89 -16.74 25.39
N HIS A 224 3.46 -16.43 26.56
CA HIS A 224 2.76 -16.41 27.85
C HIS A 224 2.72 -14.98 28.41
N ASN A 225 1.81 -14.70 29.35
CA ASN A 225 1.67 -13.37 30.00
C ASN A 225 1.36 -12.20 29.03
N LYS A 226 0.75 -12.49 27.87
CA LYS A 226 0.44 -11.53 26.80
C LYS A 226 -0.32 -10.30 27.31
N THR A 227 -1.38 -10.50 28.10
CA THR A 227 -2.25 -9.41 28.58
C THR A 227 -1.48 -8.37 29.39
N LYS A 228 -0.68 -8.80 30.37
CA LYS A 228 0.09 -7.90 31.24
C LYS A 228 1.12 -7.11 30.42
N LEU A 229 1.82 -7.79 29.51
CA LEU A 229 2.87 -7.17 28.69
C LEU A 229 2.31 -6.25 27.61
N PHE A 230 1.16 -6.58 27.04
CA PHE A 230 0.44 -5.70 26.12
C PHE A 230 0.03 -4.40 26.81
N ILE A 231 -0.64 -4.50 27.97
CA ILE A 231 -1.05 -3.32 28.74
C ILE A 231 0.15 -2.44 29.08
N GLN A 232 1.25 -3.05 29.55
CA GLN A 232 2.47 -2.30 29.86
C GLN A 232 3.04 -1.61 28.60
N SER A 233 3.15 -2.34 27.49
CA SER A 233 3.70 -1.81 26.24
C SER A 233 2.88 -0.64 25.66
N VAL A 234 1.55 -0.72 25.78
CA VAL A 234 0.65 0.38 25.36
C VAL A 234 0.87 1.60 26.25
N ARG A 235 0.89 1.43 27.58
CA ARG A 235 1.16 2.54 28.53
C ARG A 235 2.49 3.22 28.26
N ASP A 236 3.58 2.44 28.18
CA ASP A 236 4.92 2.97 27.94
C ASP A 236 5.03 3.77 26.63
N ARG A 237 4.25 3.42 25.61
CA ARG A 237 4.23 4.15 24.33
C ARG A 237 3.36 5.39 24.38
N LEU A 238 2.20 5.34 25.06
CA LEU A 238 1.34 6.51 25.28
C LEU A 238 2.08 7.57 26.11
N ASP A 239 2.78 7.16 27.17
CA ASP A 239 3.55 8.07 28.02
C ASP A 239 4.71 8.72 27.24
N ARG A 240 5.37 7.97 26.36
CA ARG A 240 6.39 8.50 25.43
C ARG A 240 5.83 9.47 24.39
N ALA A 241 4.61 9.23 23.90
CA ALA A 241 3.94 10.14 22.98
C ALA A 241 3.58 11.46 23.69
N ASN A 242 3.04 11.37 24.90
CA ASN A 242 2.65 12.52 25.73
C ASN A 242 3.83 13.35 26.24
N THR A 243 5.02 12.75 26.37
CA THR A 243 6.25 13.47 26.76
C THR A 243 6.95 14.13 25.57
N ARG A 244 6.67 13.71 24.32
CA ARG A 244 7.17 14.39 23.10
C ARG A 244 6.36 15.63 22.74
N THR A 245 5.09 15.70 23.10
CA THR A 245 4.34 16.95 23.15
C THR A 245 4.81 17.75 24.36
N LYS A 246 5.85 18.61 24.18
CA LYS A 246 6.03 19.95 24.81
C LYS A 246 7.49 20.43 24.73
N THR A 247 7.77 21.28 23.75
CA THR A 247 8.34 22.64 23.96
C THR A 247 8.25 23.41 22.65
N GLY A 248 7.19 24.19 22.50
CA GLY A 248 7.11 25.26 21.51
C GLY A 248 7.16 26.59 22.27
N VAL A 249 8.15 27.41 21.96
CA VAL A 249 8.23 28.80 22.43
C VAL A 249 7.38 29.62 21.47
N ASP A 250 6.38 30.34 21.98
CA ASP A 250 5.61 31.25 21.13
C ASP A 250 6.47 32.43 20.67
N ALA A 251 5.98 33.22 19.70
CA ALA A 251 6.71 34.34 19.10
C ALA A 251 7.13 35.45 20.10
N ILE A 252 6.77 35.31 21.39
CA ILE A 252 7.04 36.26 22.47
C ILE A 252 7.92 35.62 23.56
N GLY A 253 8.49 34.44 23.32
CA GLY A 253 9.41 33.79 24.26
C GLY A 253 8.72 33.02 25.39
N LYS A 254 7.39 32.83 25.37
CA LYS A 254 6.69 32.06 26.40
C LYS A 254 6.51 30.60 25.97
N THR A 255 6.95 29.70 26.84
CA THR A 255 6.76 28.26 26.67
C THR A 255 5.27 27.94 26.79
N LYS A 256 4.62 27.57 25.68
CA LYS A 256 3.24 27.06 25.74
C LYS A 256 3.22 25.56 25.73
N THR A 257 2.49 25.02 26.69
CA THR A 257 2.31 23.60 26.90
C THR A 257 0.92 23.18 26.44
N TYR A 258 0.79 22.71 25.21
CA TYR A 258 -0.48 22.17 24.71
C TYR A 258 -0.62 20.69 25.13
N SER A 259 -1.74 20.36 25.77
CA SER A 259 -2.27 19.00 25.87
C SER A 259 -3.32 18.81 24.78
N LEU A 260 -3.35 17.61 24.18
CA LEU A 260 -4.54 17.13 23.47
C LEU A 260 -5.70 17.00 24.44
#